data_AF-A0A7R9VY55-F1
#
_entry.id   AF-A0A7R9VY55-F1
#
_cell.length_a   1.000
_cell.length_b   1.000
_cell.length_c   1.000
_cell.angle_alpha   90.00
_cell.angle_beta   90.00
_cell.angle_gamma   90.00
#
_symmetry.space_group_name_H-M   'P 1'
#
loop_
_entity.id
_entity.type
_entity.pdbx_description
1 polymer ?
#
loop_
_entity_poly.entity_id
_entity_poly.type
_entity_poly.pdbx_seq_one_letter_code
_entity_poly.pdbx_strand_id
1 'polypeptide(L)'
;TPLTMVWGLVQSFRAAAKYRGGWKGLLEHMYTNGDYPFKFGTYMGCDAAGNRYYENRVDYPFGQHRWVEPGDIHNFDSSSIPPQWQGWMTSMNDAPPSQEDQLIQSKLEAVPSMCRSDAPVATNVGHQETLVNFHHLHNLTQVRSRGYNIGNPIVGLPPGVKDSYYTQPGSPYNDASIEKPVAIGDLDEAKGGGRPYKSDKWAERLMTAEEKEAAAKAQEEEAKRSIEAAQMAQRRRLAG
;
A
#
# COMPACT_ATOMS: atom_id res chain seq x y z
N THR A 1 -43.89 40.22 0.52
CA THR A 1 -44.15 40.63 1.92
C THR A 1 -43.21 39.88 2.83
N PRO A 2 -42.90 40.32 4.06
CA PRO A 2 -41.98 39.60 4.95
C PRO A 2 -42.40 38.14 5.19
N LEU A 3 -43.71 37.85 5.18
CA LEU A 3 -44.27 36.49 5.26
C LEU A 3 -43.88 35.56 4.10
N THR A 4 -43.81 36.06 2.86
CA THR A 4 -43.41 35.22 1.70
C THR A 4 -41.93 34.84 1.75
N MET A 5 -41.08 35.74 2.27
CA MET A 5 -39.65 35.49 2.45
C MET A 5 -39.40 34.43 3.55
N VAL A 6 -40.07 34.55 4.69
CA VAL A 6 -39.97 33.58 5.79
C VAL A 6 -40.48 32.20 5.36
N TRP A 7 -41.58 32.16 4.62
CA TRP A 7 -42.12 30.90 4.11
C TRP A 7 -41.17 30.21 3.11
N GLY A 8 -40.57 30.97 2.20
CA GLY A 8 -39.56 30.44 1.27
C GLY A 8 -38.34 29.85 2.00
N LEU A 9 -37.90 30.51 3.08
CA LEU A 9 -36.79 30.05 3.91
C LEU A 9 -37.14 28.75 4.65
N VAL A 10 -38.33 28.64 5.22
CA VAL A 10 -38.77 27.39 5.88
C VAL A 10 -38.85 26.23 4.87
N GLN A 11 -39.31 26.49 3.65
CA GLN A 11 -39.38 25.47 2.59
C GLN A 11 -37.98 25.02 2.15
N SER A 12 -37.02 25.94 2.00
CA SER A 12 -35.65 25.59 1.62
C SER A 12 -34.96 24.74 2.69
N PHE A 13 -35.12 25.09 3.97
CA PHE A 13 -34.63 24.29 5.10
C PHE A 13 -35.26 22.89 5.13
N ARG A 14 -36.58 22.78 4.92
CA ARG A 14 -37.29 21.49 4.89
C ARG A 14 -36.84 20.63 3.72
N ALA A 15 -36.67 21.22 2.54
CA ALA A 15 -36.16 20.54 1.35
C ALA A 15 -34.72 20.04 1.56
N ALA A 16 -33.86 20.88 2.14
CA ALA A 16 -32.48 20.54 2.46
C ALA A 16 -32.37 19.42 3.50
N ALA A 17 -33.16 19.49 4.57
CA ALA A 17 -33.22 18.43 5.58
C ALA A 17 -33.64 17.08 4.97
N LYS A 18 -34.61 17.08 4.05
CA LYS A 18 -35.05 15.86 3.36
C LYS A 18 -33.97 15.32 2.42
N TYR A 19 -33.33 16.20 1.64
CA TYR A 19 -32.30 15.83 0.67
C TYR A 19 -31.07 15.20 1.34
N ARG A 20 -30.66 15.73 2.50
CA ARG A 20 -29.46 15.30 3.24
C ARG A 20 -29.70 14.17 4.25
N GLY A 21 -30.91 13.61 4.30
CA GLY A 21 -31.23 12.52 5.22
C GLY A 21 -31.38 12.93 6.69
N GLY A 22 -31.69 14.20 6.97
CA GLY A 22 -32.05 14.70 8.30
C GLY A 22 -31.23 15.90 8.77
N TRP A 23 -31.44 16.27 10.03
CA TRP A 23 -30.84 17.46 10.65
C TRP A 23 -29.33 17.38 10.80
N LYS A 24 -28.77 16.19 11.04
CA LYS A 24 -27.32 16.01 11.16
C LYS A 24 -26.61 16.38 9.85
N GLY A 25 -27.05 15.79 8.72
CA GLY A 25 -26.48 16.07 7.41
C GLY A 25 -26.70 17.51 6.96
N LEU A 26 -27.82 18.13 7.35
CA LEU A 26 -28.06 19.55 7.11
C LEU A 26 -27.06 20.45 7.86
N LEU A 27 -26.87 20.22 9.16
CA LEU A 27 -25.96 21.00 9.99
C LEU A 27 -24.50 20.82 9.56
N GLU A 28 -24.11 19.60 9.18
CA GLU A 28 -22.78 19.30 8.65
C GLU A 28 -22.53 20.03 7.32
N HIS A 29 -23.51 20.05 6.42
CA HIS A 29 -23.43 20.79 5.17
C HIS A 29 -23.33 22.31 5.39
N MET A 30 -24.08 22.82 6.36
CA MET A 30 -24.04 24.24 6.75
C MET A 30 -22.66 24.63 7.33
N TYR A 31 -22.02 23.71 8.07
CA TYR A 31 -20.69 23.94 8.65
C TYR A 31 -19.56 23.84 7.60
N THR A 32 -19.67 22.93 6.64
CA THR A 32 -18.65 22.69 5.60
C THR A 32 -18.67 23.73 4.49
N ASN A 33 -19.81 23.87 3.81
CA ASN A 33 -19.91 24.72 2.63
C ASN A 33 -20.25 26.16 2.96
N GLY A 34 -20.75 26.44 4.18
CA GLY A 34 -21.01 27.79 4.69
C GLY A 34 -22.03 28.62 3.90
N ASP A 35 -22.67 28.04 2.87
CA ASP A 35 -23.43 28.79 1.87
C ASP A 35 -24.94 28.65 2.08
N TYR A 36 -25.64 29.78 2.00
CA TYR A 36 -27.09 29.86 1.90
C TYR A 36 -27.45 30.64 0.63
N PRO A 37 -28.27 30.09 -0.28
CA PRO A 37 -29.12 28.89 -0.13
C PRO A 37 -28.37 27.55 -0.22
N PHE A 38 -28.89 26.51 0.45
CA PHE A 38 -28.30 25.17 0.47
C PHE A 38 -28.10 24.62 -0.94
N LYS A 39 -26.94 24.00 -1.19
CA LYS A 39 -26.62 23.45 -2.50
C LYS A 39 -27.25 22.09 -2.74
N PHE A 40 -27.99 21.99 -3.83
CA PHE A 40 -28.61 20.75 -4.33
C PHE A 40 -28.00 20.38 -5.67
N GLY A 41 -27.54 19.15 -5.81
CA GLY A 41 -27.01 18.68 -7.10
C GLY A 41 -26.78 17.19 -7.14
N THR A 42 -26.69 16.68 -8.36
CA THR A 42 -26.49 15.26 -8.64
C THR A 42 -25.11 14.83 -8.18
N TYR A 43 -25.04 13.71 -7.46
CA TYR A 43 -23.78 13.11 -7.05
C TYR A 43 -23.07 12.48 -8.24
N MET A 44 -21.84 12.92 -8.53
CA MET A 44 -21.07 12.49 -9.69
C MET A 44 -20.02 11.43 -9.34
N GLY A 45 -19.55 11.40 -8.10
CA GLY A 45 -18.61 10.39 -7.62
C GLY A 45 -17.86 10.79 -6.34
N CYS A 46 -17.02 9.88 -5.87
CA CYS A 46 -16.09 10.08 -4.76
C CYS A 46 -14.66 9.91 -5.26
N ASP A 47 -13.72 10.66 -4.71
CA ASP A 47 -12.31 10.30 -4.80
C ASP A 47 -11.88 9.32 -3.69
N ALA A 48 -10.62 8.90 -3.75
CA ALA A 48 -10.03 8.07 -2.71
C ALA A 48 -9.93 8.79 -1.35
N ALA A 49 -9.92 10.13 -1.32
CA ALA A 49 -9.86 10.95 -0.10
C ALA A 49 -11.20 11.10 0.61
N GLY A 50 -12.28 10.54 0.04
CA GLY A 50 -13.62 10.70 0.59
C GLY A 50 -14.26 12.04 0.22
N ASN A 51 -13.63 12.84 -0.64
CA ASN A 51 -14.22 14.04 -1.21
C ASN A 51 -15.34 13.64 -2.18
N ARG A 52 -16.50 14.27 -2.01
CA ARG A 52 -17.71 13.98 -2.80
C ARG A 52 -17.96 15.10 -3.79
N TYR A 53 -18.17 14.75 -5.05
CA TYR A 53 -18.33 15.71 -6.14
C TYR A 53 -19.78 15.77 -6.61
N TYR A 54 -20.28 16.98 -6.83
CA TYR A 54 -21.66 17.23 -7.23
C TYR A 54 -21.76 18.22 -8.39
N GLU A 55 -22.80 18.05 -9.19
CA GLU A 55 -23.10 18.92 -10.32
C GLU A 55 -24.59 19.29 -10.38
N ASN A 56 -24.87 20.55 -10.68
CA ASN A 56 -26.20 21.03 -11.04
C ASN A 56 -26.09 22.15 -12.08
N ARG A 57 -26.40 21.82 -13.33
CA ARG A 57 -26.39 22.74 -14.48
C ARG A 57 -27.68 23.53 -14.67
N VAL A 58 -28.74 23.18 -13.94
CA VAL A 58 -30.09 23.74 -14.14
C VAL A 58 -30.27 24.97 -13.25
N ASP A 59 -29.97 24.84 -11.97
CA ASP A 59 -30.31 25.86 -10.97
C ASP A 59 -29.16 26.85 -10.70
N TYR A 60 -27.91 26.48 -11.04
CA TYR A 60 -26.72 27.27 -10.73
C TYR A 60 -26.06 27.83 -11.99
N PRO A 61 -25.51 29.05 -11.92
CA PRO A 61 -24.76 29.64 -13.02
C PRO A 61 -23.44 28.90 -13.26
N PHE A 62 -22.89 29.09 -14.46
CA PHE A 62 -21.55 28.61 -14.80
C PHE A 62 -20.51 29.13 -13.79
N GLY A 63 -19.58 28.26 -13.41
CA GLY A 63 -18.63 28.51 -12.31
C GLY A 63 -19.12 28.11 -10.91
N GLN A 64 -20.43 28.03 -10.66
CA GLN A 64 -21.00 27.55 -9.38
C GLN A 64 -21.72 26.19 -9.49
N HIS A 65 -22.01 25.76 -10.72
CA HIS A 65 -22.67 24.50 -11.05
C HIS A 65 -21.94 23.22 -10.62
N ARG A 66 -20.64 23.28 -10.30
CA ARG A 66 -19.83 22.16 -9.80
C ARG A 66 -19.24 22.53 -8.44
N TRP A 67 -19.29 21.62 -7.48
CA TRP A 67 -18.64 21.80 -6.18
C TRP A 67 -18.19 20.46 -5.60
N VAL A 68 -17.30 20.57 -4.63
CA VAL A 68 -16.79 19.44 -3.85
C VAL A 68 -17.22 19.61 -2.40
N GLU A 69 -17.58 18.50 -1.76
CA GLU A 69 -17.73 18.41 -0.31
C GLU A 69 -16.56 17.61 0.24
N PRO A 70 -15.78 18.20 1.15
CA PRO A 70 -14.57 17.55 1.63
C PRO A 70 -14.89 16.30 2.44
N GLY A 71 -14.03 15.29 2.31
CA GLY A 71 -14.06 14.09 3.16
C GLY A 71 -13.63 14.40 4.59
N ASP A 72 -12.57 15.20 4.73
CA ASP A 72 -12.10 15.75 6.01
C ASP A 72 -12.51 17.22 6.13
N ILE A 73 -13.43 17.51 7.05
CA ILE A 73 -14.02 18.83 7.24
C ILE A 73 -12.99 19.84 7.81
N HIS A 74 -12.07 19.38 8.66
CA HIS A 74 -11.23 20.28 9.45
C HIS A 74 -9.88 20.59 8.78
N ASN A 75 -9.41 19.73 7.88
CA ASN A 75 -8.12 19.87 7.23
C ASN A 75 -8.21 19.85 5.70
N PHE A 76 -9.32 20.37 5.15
CA PHE A 76 -9.49 20.48 3.72
C PHE A 76 -8.65 21.62 3.13
N ASP A 77 -7.94 21.32 2.06
CA ASP A 77 -7.27 22.31 1.22
C ASP A 77 -7.70 22.14 -0.24
N SER A 78 -7.68 23.23 -1.02
CA SER A 78 -8.01 23.19 -2.45
C SER A 78 -7.04 22.30 -3.24
N SER A 79 -5.79 22.16 -2.77
CA SER A 79 -4.81 21.26 -3.39
C SER A 79 -5.04 19.77 -3.10
N SER A 80 -5.96 19.44 -2.18
CA SER A 80 -6.28 18.05 -1.83
C SER A 80 -7.15 17.35 -2.88
N ILE A 81 -7.69 18.10 -3.86
CA ILE A 81 -8.44 17.53 -4.99
C ILE A 81 -7.45 16.82 -5.92
N PRO A 82 -7.62 15.51 -6.18
CA PRO A 82 -6.71 14.78 -7.04
C PRO A 82 -6.80 15.26 -8.50
N PRO A 83 -5.74 15.10 -9.30
CA PRO A 83 -5.65 15.66 -10.65
C PRO A 83 -6.78 15.17 -11.58
N GLN A 84 -7.22 13.92 -11.43
CA GLN A 84 -8.34 13.36 -12.18
C GLN A 84 -9.63 14.18 -11.99
N TRP A 85 -9.92 14.61 -10.75
CA TRP A 85 -11.11 15.41 -10.43
C TRP A 85 -10.89 16.91 -10.65
N GLN A 86 -9.64 17.38 -10.59
CA GLN A 86 -9.30 18.79 -10.79
C GLN A 86 -9.68 19.31 -12.18
N GLY A 87 -9.43 18.52 -13.23
CA GLY A 87 -9.80 18.89 -14.61
C GLY A 87 -11.32 19.03 -14.78
N TRP A 88 -12.09 18.17 -14.13
CA TRP A 88 -13.55 18.27 -14.13
C TRP A 88 -14.05 19.44 -13.26
N MET A 89 -13.51 19.65 -12.07
CA MET A 89 -13.89 20.76 -11.19
C MET A 89 -13.66 22.13 -11.83
N THR A 90 -12.57 22.27 -12.58
CA THR A 90 -12.20 23.51 -13.29
C THR A 90 -12.84 23.64 -14.67
N SER A 91 -13.74 22.72 -15.04
CA SER A 91 -14.40 22.69 -16.35
C SER A 91 -13.43 22.59 -17.54
N MET A 92 -12.24 22.02 -17.35
CA MET A 92 -11.36 21.64 -18.46
C MET A 92 -11.94 20.43 -19.21
N ASN A 93 -12.50 19.48 -18.46
CA ASN A 93 -13.15 18.29 -18.99
C ASN A 93 -14.64 18.28 -18.60
N ASP A 94 -15.49 17.81 -19.52
CA ASP A 94 -16.93 17.69 -19.28
C ASP A 94 -17.30 16.39 -18.55
N ALA A 95 -16.59 15.30 -18.83
CA ALA A 95 -16.81 14.02 -18.18
C ALA A 95 -16.09 13.96 -16.82
N PRO A 96 -16.77 13.53 -15.75
CA PRO A 96 -16.10 13.21 -14.50
C PRO A 96 -15.27 11.92 -14.64
N PRO A 97 -14.27 11.70 -13.78
CA PRO A 97 -13.47 10.46 -13.75
C PRO A 97 -14.30 9.19 -13.66
N SER A 98 -15.45 9.22 -12.98
CA SER A 98 -16.37 8.07 -12.87
C SER A 98 -17.01 7.65 -14.19
N GLN A 99 -17.05 8.54 -15.18
CA GLN A 99 -17.65 8.31 -16.50
C GLN A 99 -16.62 8.37 -17.63
N GLU A 100 -15.36 8.65 -17.31
CA GLU A 100 -14.28 8.83 -18.29
C GLU A 100 -14.04 7.56 -19.11
N ASP A 101 -14.01 6.39 -18.46
CA ASP A 101 -13.83 5.10 -19.15
C ASP A 101 -14.95 4.82 -20.15
N GLN A 102 -16.20 5.10 -19.77
CA GLN A 102 -17.37 4.92 -20.64
C GLN A 102 -17.30 5.88 -21.84
N LEU A 103 -16.89 7.13 -21.60
CA LEU A 103 -16.68 8.10 -22.65
C LEU A 103 -15.60 7.61 -23.62
N ILE A 104 -14.43 7.20 -23.11
CA ILE A 104 -13.31 6.72 -23.94
C ILE A 104 -13.75 5.52 -24.77
N GLN A 105 -14.41 4.53 -24.17
CA GLN A 105 -14.95 3.38 -24.90
C GLN A 105 -15.90 3.79 -26.01
N SER A 106 -16.87 4.68 -25.74
CA SER A 106 -17.81 5.17 -26.75
C SER A 106 -17.12 5.90 -27.91
N LYS A 107 -16.02 6.61 -27.63
CA LYS A 107 -15.22 7.31 -28.65
C LYS A 107 -14.39 6.33 -29.46
N LEU A 108 -13.81 5.31 -28.83
CA LEU A 108 -13.07 4.25 -29.52
C LEU A 108 -13.97 3.45 -30.47
N GLU A 109 -15.19 3.11 -30.04
CA GLU A 109 -16.18 2.42 -30.88
C GLU A 109 -16.63 3.25 -32.09
N ALA A 110 -16.69 4.57 -31.94
CA ALA A 110 -17.04 5.49 -33.02
C ALA A 110 -15.92 5.65 -34.06
N VAL A 111 -14.67 5.34 -33.73
CA VAL A 111 -13.53 5.48 -34.65
C VAL A 111 -13.49 4.28 -35.59
N PRO A 112 -13.63 4.47 -36.93
CA PRO A 112 -13.52 3.37 -37.86
C PRO A 112 -12.08 2.85 -37.91
N SER A 113 -11.91 1.55 -37.65
CA SER A 113 -10.62 0.89 -37.86
C SER A 113 -10.31 0.80 -39.35
N MET A 114 -9.28 1.52 -39.80
CA MET A 114 -8.83 1.48 -41.20
C MET A 114 -8.05 0.21 -41.54
N CYS A 115 -7.35 -0.35 -40.56
CA CYS A 115 -6.56 -1.57 -40.71
C CYS A 115 -6.61 -2.39 -39.42
N ARG A 116 -6.53 -3.72 -39.59
CA ARG A 116 -6.33 -4.64 -38.48
C ARG A 116 -4.98 -4.36 -37.83
N SER A 117 -4.97 -4.18 -36.51
CA SER A 117 -3.74 -4.17 -35.73
C SER A 117 -3.35 -5.61 -35.40
N ASP A 118 -2.08 -5.97 -35.64
CA ASP A 118 -1.49 -7.23 -35.17
C ASP A 118 -0.76 -7.06 -33.82
N ALA A 119 -0.87 -5.88 -33.21
CA ALA A 119 -0.30 -5.65 -31.88
C ALA A 119 -1.05 -6.50 -30.84
N PRO A 120 -0.34 -7.22 -29.95
CA PRO A 120 -0.96 -8.02 -28.89
C PRO A 120 -1.61 -7.16 -27.79
N VAL A 121 -1.36 -5.85 -27.78
CA VAL A 121 -1.83 -4.91 -26.75
C VAL A 121 -2.55 -3.74 -27.43
N ALA A 122 -3.63 -3.26 -26.81
CA ALA A 122 -4.43 -2.15 -27.34
C ALA A 122 -3.72 -0.79 -27.26
N THR A 123 -2.88 -0.58 -26.24
CA THR A 123 -2.16 0.68 -26.02
C THR A 123 -0.71 0.43 -25.61
N ASN A 124 0.19 1.36 -25.95
CA ASN A 124 1.61 1.29 -25.60
C ASN A 124 1.92 1.84 -24.19
N VAL A 125 0.89 2.08 -23.37
CA VAL A 125 1.02 2.77 -22.07
C VAL A 125 1.59 1.83 -20.99
N GLY A 126 1.77 0.54 -21.29
CA GLY A 126 2.27 -0.45 -20.33
C GLY A 126 1.26 -0.76 -19.23
N HIS A 127 1.65 -1.59 -18.27
CA HIS A 127 0.83 -1.85 -17.08
C HIS A 127 0.84 -0.61 -16.19
N GLN A 128 -0.32 0.05 -16.05
CA GLN A 128 -0.52 1.07 -15.03
C GLN A 128 -1.03 0.39 -13.76
N GLU A 129 -0.25 0.48 -12.69
CA GLU A 129 -0.74 0.08 -11.38
C GLU A 129 -1.90 1.00 -10.98
N THR A 130 -2.94 0.42 -10.37
CA THR A 130 -3.99 1.23 -9.74
C THR A 130 -3.33 2.15 -8.72
N LEU A 131 -3.58 3.45 -8.81
CA LEU A 131 -2.92 4.46 -7.98
C LEU A 131 -3.29 4.24 -6.50
N VAL A 132 -2.48 3.49 -5.75
CA VAL A 132 -2.68 3.28 -4.32
C VAL A 132 -2.01 4.42 -3.56
N ASN A 133 -2.76 5.50 -3.35
CA ASN A 133 -2.29 6.61 -2.51
C ASN A 133 -2.34 6.18 -1.04
N PHE A 134 -1.18 6.06 -0.40
CA PHE A 134 -1.09 5.98 1.05
C PHE A 134 -1.42 7.37 1.62
N HIS A 135 -2.61 7.53 2.22
CA HIS A 135 -3.09 8.80 2.78
C HIS A 135 -3.02 10.01 1.83
N HIS A 136 -3.36 9.84 0.55
CA HIS A 136 -3.45 10.93 -0.45
C HIS A 136 -2.13 11.65 -0.75
N LEU A 137 -1.00 11.11 -0.32
CA LEU A 137 0.32 11.60 -0.71
C LEU A 137 0.69 11.01 -2.08
N HIS A 138 0.89 11.89 -3.06
CA HIS A 138 1.29 11.50 -4.42
C HIS A 138 2.70 10.89 -4.50
N ASN A 139 3.54 11.08 -3.47
CA ASN A 139 4.92 10.60 -3.47
C ASN A 139 5.21 9.67 -2.28
N LEU A 140 5.08 8.37 -2.52
CA LEU A 140 5.37 7.31 -1.54
C LEU A 140 6.84 7.28 -1.09
N THR A 141 7.78 7.88 -1.81
CA THR A 141 9.19 7.96 -1.38
C THR A 141 9.40 8.84 -0.14
N GLN A 142 8.41 9.66 0.21
CA GLN A 142 8.40 10.47 1.43
C GLN A 142 7.91 9.68 2.66
N VAL A 143 7.19 8.58 2.44
CA VAL A 143 6.72 7.67 3.49
C VAL A 143 7.86 6.72 3.82
N ARG A 144 8.77 7.16 4.69
CA ARG A 144 9.90 6.35 5.16
C ARG A 144 9.81 6.07 6.63
N SER A 145 10.30 4.90 7.02
CA SER A 145 10.65 4.61 8.40
C SER A 145 11.62 5.66 8.94
N ARG A 146 11.42 6.10 10.19
CA ARG A 146 12.30 7.07 10.86
C ARG A 146 13.55 6.43 11.46
N GLY A 147 13.61 5.10 11.42
CA GLY A 147 14.75 4.30 11.84
C GLY A 147 14.45 2.81 11.68
N TYR A 148 15.49 2.00 11.83
CA TYR A 148 15.41 0.55 11.66
C TYR A 148 14.33 -0.04 12.56
N ASN A 149 13.31 -0.65 11.95
CA ASN A 149 12.20 -1.32 12.62
C ASN A 149 11.39 -0.43 13.60
N ILE A 150 11.39 0.90 13.41
CA ILE A 150 10.61 1.85 14.22
C ILE A 150 9.31 2.24 13.51
N GLY A 151 9.28 2.17 12.18
CA GLY A 151 8.18 2.71 11.37
C GLY A 151 8.19 4.25 11.35
N ASN A 152 7.05 4.86 11.10
CA ASN A 152 6.89 6.32 11.11
C ASN A 152 5.51 6.72 11.66
N PRO A 153 5.44 7.16 12.93
CA PRO A 153 4.17 7.46 13.58
C PRO A 153 3.46 8.69 13.00
N ILE A 154 4.18 9.59 12.33
CA ILE A 154 3.60 10.80 11.74
C ILE A 154 2.76 10.47 10.50
N VAL A 155 3.16 9.45 9.75
CA VAL A 155 2.45 9.00 8.54
C VAL A 155 1.69 7.69 8.79
N GLY A 156 1.67 7.17 10.01
CA GLY A 156 0.99 5.91 10.35
C GLY A 156 1.65 4.64 9.80
N LEU A 157 2.94 4.69 9.43
CA LEU A 157 3.65 3.50 8.95
C LEU A 157 4.02 2.60 10.16
N PRO A 158 3.53 1.35 10.22
CA PRO A 158 3.84 0.45 11.33
C PRO A 158 5.33 0.08 11.39
N PRO A 159 5.84 -0.30 12.58
CA PRO A 159 7.17 -0.88 12.71
C PRO A 159 7.34 -2.12 11.82
N GLY A 160 8.49 -2.24 11.16
CA GLY A 160 8.85 -3.43 10.37
C GLY A 160 8.25 -3.50 8.97
N VAL A 161 7.38 -2.56 8.60
CA VAL A 161 6.89 -2.44 7.21
C VAL A 161 8.02 -1.91 6.33
N LYS A 162 8.20 -2.53 5.16
CA LYS A 162 9.20 -2.13 4.19
C LYS A 162 8.81 -0.78 3.57
N ASP A 163 9.80 0.10 3.39
CA ASP A 163 9.60 1.39 2.73
C ASP A 163 9.20 1.19 1.25
N SER A 164 8.24 1.97 0.77
CA SER A 164 7.61 1.79 -0.55
C SER A 164 8.38 2.40 -1.74
N TYR A 165 9.70 2.61 -1.64
CA TYR A 165 10.48 3.16 -2.75
C TYR A 165 11.13 2.07 -3.59
N TYR A 166 11.31 2.37 -4.88
CA TYR A 166 12.01 1.50 -5.81
C TYR A 166 13.47 1.31 -5.38
N THR A 167 13.87 0.05 -5.22
CA THR A 167 15.27 -0.34 -5.01
C THR A 167 15.79 -0.96 -6.29
N GLN A 168 16.95 -0.49 -6.77
CA GLN A 168 17.56 -1.03 -7.97
C GLN A 168 17.83 -2.55 -7.81
N PRO A 169 17.61 -3.38 -8.85
CA PRO A 169 18.05 -4.76 -8.87
C PRO A 169 19.53 -4.87 -8.53
N GLY A 170 19.87 -5.74 -7.56
CA GLY A 170 21.25 -5.92 -7.07
C GLY A 170 21.71 -4.95 -5.98
N SER A 171 20.92 -3.94 -5.62
CA SER A 171 21.18 -3.15 -4.41
C SER A 171 20.98 -4.02 -3.17
N PRO A 172 21.85 -3.99 -2.14
CA PRO A 172 21.69 -4.77 -0.90
C PRO A 172 20.35 -4.59 -0.16
N TYR A 173 19.63 -3.50 -0.47
CA TYR A 173 18.32 -3.18 0.10
C TYR A 173 17.14 -3.76 -0.70
N ASN A 174 17.40 -4.40 -1.85
CA ASN A 174 16.39 -5.03 -2.68
C ASN A 174 16.02 -6.40 -2.12
N ASP A 175 14.73 -6.71 -1.98
CA ASP A 175 14.28 -8.02 -1.46
C ASP A 175 14.80 -9.18 -2.29
N ALA A 176 14.93 -9.00 -3.60
CA ALA A 176 15.47 -10.00 -4.49
C ALA A 176 16.96 -10.32 -4.22
N SER A 177 17.69 -9.39 -3.59
CA SER A 177 19.10 -9.56 -3.23
C SER A 177 19.33 -9.96 -1.77
N ILE A 178 18.31 -9.80 -0.92
CA ILE A 178 18.41 -10.18 0.49
C ILE A 178 18.30 -11.69 0.58
N GLU A 179 19.44 -12.35 0.71
CA GLU A 179 19.48 -13.79 0.94
C GLU A 179 18.89 -14.10 2.33
N LYS A 180 17.87 -14.97 2.36
CA LYS A 180 17.29 -15.44 3.61
C LYS A 180 18.32 -16.33 4.31
N PRO A 181 18.53 -16.19 5.62
CA PRO A 181 19.47 -17.05 6.34
C PRO A 181 18.99 -18.51 6.26
N VAL A 182 19.81 -19.37 5.66
CA VAL A 182 19.58 -20.81 5.59
C VAL A 182 20.36 -21.49 6.71
N ALA A 183 19.69 -22.34 7.49
CA ALA A 183 20.36 -23.18 8.47
C ALA A 183 21.12 -24.30 7.76
N ILE A 184 22.36 -24.55 8.18
CA ILE A 184 23.23 -25.59 7.59
C ILE A 184 22.80 -26.98 8.07
N GLY A 185 22.31 -27.10 9.30
CA GLY A 185 21.84 -28.34 9.90
C GLY A 185 21.14 -28.11 11.24
N ASP A 186 20.75 -29.19 11.90
CA ASP A 186 20.17 -29.20 13.25
C ASP A 186 20.97 -30.15 14.14
N LEU A 187 21.38 -29.68 15.32
CA LEU A 187 22.18 -30.48 16.26
C LEU A 187 21.40 -31.70 16.77
N ASP A 188 20.07 -31.56 16.89
CA ASP A 188 19.20 -32.59 17.44
C ASP A 188 18.42 -33.34 16.35
N GLU A 189 18.90 -33.35 15.10
CA GLU A 189 18.22 -34.02 13.98
C GLU A 189 17.87 -35.49 14.31
N ALA A 190 18.77 -36.20 14.99
CA ALA A 190 18.56 -37.58 15.44
C ALA A 190 17.50 -37.75 16.55
N LYS A 191 17.19 -36.68 17.30
CA LYS A 191 16.21 -36.65 18.40
C LYS A 191 14.87 -36.00 17.99
N GLY A 192 14.69 -35.69 16.71
CA GLY A 192 13.48 -35.03 16.19
C GLY A 192 13.61 -33.52 15.97
N GLY A 193 14.83 -32.98 16.02
CA GLY A 193 15.15 -31.58 15.76
C GLY A 193 14.92 -30.65 16.96
N GLY A 194 15.29 -29.38 16.80
CA GLY A 194 15.02 -28.32 17.77
C GLY A 194 16.12 -27.27 17.94
N ARG A 195 17.33 -27.51 17.39
CA ARG A 195 18.48 -26.60 17.51
C ARG A 195 19.14 -26.39 16.14
N PRO A 196 18.48 -25.70 15.20
CA PRO A 196 19.06 -25.37 13.90
C PRO A 196 20.22 -24.39 14.07
N TYR A 197 21.31 -24.65 13.34
CA TYR A 197 22.49 -23.80 13.36
C TYR A 197 22.90 -23.31 11.97
N LYS A 198 23.48 -22.10 11.93
CA LYS A 198 23.92 -21.44 10.70
C LYS A 198 25.42 -21.55 10.42
N SER A 199 26.20 -22.05 11.38
CA SER A 199 27.63 -22.30 11.25
C SER A 199 28.12 -23.25 12.33
N ASP A 200 29.26 -23.91 12.12
CA ASP A 200 29.83 -24.88 13.07
C ASP A 200 30.14 -24.23 14.42
N LYS A 201 30.63 -22.99 14.42
CA LYS A 201 30.81 -22.20 15.64
C LYS A 201 29.50 -21.95 16.38
N TRP A 202 28.38 -21.87 15.67
CA TRP A 202 27.06 -21.75 16.26
C TRP A 202 26.59 -23.09 16.83
N ALA A 203 26.86 -24.21 16.13
CA ALA A 203 26.61 -25.55 16.66
C ALA A 203 27.36 -25.77 17.98
N GLU A 204 28.65 -25.42 18.03
CA GLU A 204 29.46 -25.47 19.25
C GLU A 204 28.90 -24.57 20.36
N ARG A 205 28.31 -23.42 20.05
CA ARG A 205 27.68 -22.54 21.06
C ARG A 205 26.37 -23.12 21.59
N LEU A 206 25.66 -23.91 20.80
CA LEU A 206 24.39 -24.55 21.17
C LEU A 206 24.60 -25.87 21.93
N MET A 207 25.78 -26.48 21.83
CA MET A 207 26.15 -27.65 22.64
C MET A 207 26.31 -27.27 24.12
N THR A 208 25.76 -28.13 24.98
CA THR A 208 25.94 -28.04 26.44
C THR A 208 27.39 -28.41 26.82
N ALA A 209 27.82 -28.04 28.04
CA ALA A 209 29.16 -28.36 28.51
C ALA A 209 29.43 -29.88 28.54
N GLU A 210 28.44 -30.66 28.96
CA GLU A 210 28.51 -32.13 29.02
C GLU A 210 28.64 -32.76 27.62
N GLU A 211 27.87 -32.26 26.65
CA GLU A 211 27.96 -32.72 25.25
C GLU A 211 29.33 -32.41 24.63
N LYS A 212 29.93 -31.27 24.97
CA LYS A 212 31.29 -30.91 24.54
C LYS A 212 32.35 -31.84 25.13
N GLU A 213 32.26 -32.12 26.43
CA GLU A 213 33.18 -33.05 27.09
C GLU A 213 33.03 -34.47 26.53
N ALA A 214 31.81 -34.91 26.25
CA ALA A 214 31.55 -36.21 25.63
C ALA A 214 32.13 -36.27 24.20
N ALA A 215 31.95 -35.22 23.40
CA ALA A 215 32.54 -35.11 22.07
C ALA A 215 34.08 -35.12 22.11
N ALA A 216 34.68 -34.38 23.05
CA ALA A 216 36.13 -34.38 23.24
C ALA A 216 36.67 -35.77 23.63
N LYS A 217 36.01 -36.46 24.55
CA LYS A 217 36.36 -37.85 24.93
C LYS A 217 36.23 -38.81 23.76
N ALA A 218 35.16 -38.70 22.96
CA ALA A 218 34.97 -39.53 21.78
C ALA A 218 36.08 -39.30 20.73
N GLN A 219 36.48 -38.05 20.49
CA GLN A 219 37.60 -37.71 19.61
C GLN A 219 38.93 -38.27 20.12
N GLU A 220 39.18 -38.20 21.43
CA GLU A 220 40.38 -38.79 22.04
C GLU A 220 40.41 -40.33 21.89
N GLU A 221 39.28 -41.01 22.08
CA GLU A 221 39.17 -42.45 21.88
C GLU A 221 39.38 -42.85 20.42
N GLU A 222 38.81 -42.10 19.48
CA GLU A 222 38.99 -42.35 18.05
C GLU A 222 40.45 -42.10 17.61
N ALA A 223 41.08 -41.04 18.13
CA ALA A 223 42.50 -40.79 17.95
C ALA A 223 43.35 -41.96 18.48
N LYS A 224 43.06 -42.48 19.67
CA LYS A 224 43.75 -43.67 20.20
C LYS A 224 43.54 -44.90 19.31
N ARG A 225 42.31 -45.17 18.88
CA ARG A 225 41.99 -46.31 17.98
C ARG A 225 42.72 -46.19 16.63
N SER A 226 42.78 -45.00 16.04
CA SER A 226 43.48 -44.77 14.78
C SER A 226 45.00 -44.94 14.93
N ILE A 227 45.58 -44.50 16.04
CA ILE A 227 47.00 -44.71 16.37
C ILE A 227 47.29 -46.20 16.54
N GLU A 228 46.47 -46.93 17.31
CA GLU A 228 46.61 -48.38 17.50
C GLU A 228 46.46 -49.14 16.18
N ALA A 229 45.50 -48.77 15.34
CA ALA A 229 45.32 -49.35 14.01
C ALA A 229 46.54 -49.10 13.11
N ALA A 230 47.10 -47.89 13.14
CA ALA A 230 48.32 -47.54 12.42
C ALA A 230 49.54 -48.34 12.92
N GLN A 231 49.70 -48.48 14.24
CA GLN A 231 50.76 -49.29 14.85
C GLN A 231 50.61 -50.77 14.50
N MET A 232 49.39 -51.31 14.50
CA MET A 232 49.12 -52.70 14.12
C MET A 232 49.34 -52.93 12.62
N ALA A 233 48.99 -51.98 11.76
CA ALA A 233 49.30 -52.02 10.32
C ALA A 233 50.82 -51.96 10.06
N GLN A 234 51.55 -51.14 10.82
CA GLN A 234 53.00 -51.06 10.76
C GLN A 234 53.66 -52.36 11.23
N ARG A 235 53.16 -52.96 12.32
CA ARG A 235 53.61 -54.29 12.80
C ARG A 235 53.35 -55.39 11.77
N ARG A 236 52.19 -55.38 11.10
CA ARG A 236 51.88 -56.33 10.01
C ARG A 236 52.79 -56.15 8.80
N ARG A 237 53.17 -54.92 8.44
CA ARG A 237 54.14 -54.63 7.36
C ARG A 237 55.56 -55.11 7.65
N LEU A 238 55.97 -55.14 8.92
CA LEU A 238 57.32 -55.58 9.34
C LEU A 238 57.43 -57.10 9.54
N ALA A 239 56.29 -57.79 9.62
CA ALA A 239 56.21 -59.23 9.88
C ALA A 239 55.95 -60.09 8.63
N GLY A 240 55.85 -59.47 7.46
CA GLY A 240 55.83 -60.13 6.14
C GLY A 240 57.06 -59.74 5.34
#